data_AF-A0A223NWX5-F1
#
_entry.id   AF-A0A223NWX5-F1
#
_cell.length_a   1.000
_cell.length_b   1.000
_cell.length_c   1.000
_cell.angle_alpha   90.00
_cell.angle_beta   90.00
_cell.angle_gamma   90.00
#
_symmetry.space_group_name_H-M   'P 1'
#
loop_
_entity.id
_entity.type
_entity.pdbx_description
1 polymer ?
#
loop_
_entity_poly.entity_id
_entity_poly.type
_entity_poly.pdbx_seq_one_letter_code
_entity_poly.pdbx_strand_id
1 'polypeptide(L)'
;MEEIQFIQPHTTEWDEARLGRLTSSEIHKIFVKPRSKSERFSEGAETYIYEKIAEHLTRECKKVPETEAILRGLAEEQYARERYVQITGHEVTDSCFIAYNSIFGGTNDGNIIIDKKHKGIIEIKCPDSKKFVEICACQSAEELGKIDKQYKHQPQANIFISGAEFCDFVAYDDRVRIPELQLKIIRIYPDMEWQKEFKSLIGDVAEMMNEKLTAILNTPENNLQFKASKIDNSKLEGLTQTLNQLSA
;
A
#
# COMPACT_ATOMS: atom_id res chain seq x y z
N MET A 1 17.97 4.29 -11.83
CA MET A 1 17.33 3.96 -10.53
C MET A 1 17.06 5.30 -9.89
N GLU A 2 15.79 5.67 -9.74
CA GLU A 2 15.42 6.88 -9.01
C GLU A 2 15.91 6.77 -7.56
N GLU A 3 16.33 7.89 -7.00
CA GLU A 3 16.88 8.00 -5.65
C GLU A 3 15.79 7.62 -4.64
N ILE A 4 16.05 6.65 -3.75
CA ILE A 4 15.09 6.27 -2.71
C ILE A 4 15.00 7.43 -1.72
N GLN A 5 13.90 8.19 -1.79
CA GLN A 5 13.63 9.27 -0.85
C GLN A 5 13.06 8.67 0.44
N PHE A 6 13.78 8.82 1.55
CA PHE A 6 13.31 8.41 2.88
C PHE A 6 12.30 9.43 3.40
N ILE A 7 11.01 9.18 3.20
CA ILE A 7 9.93 10.04 3.68
C ILE A 7 9.33 9.43 4.95
N GLN A 8 9.34 10.21 6.03
CA GLN A 8 8.85 9.80 7.34
C GLN A 8 7.33 9.58 7.33
N PRO A 9 6.81 8.43 7.79
CA PRO A 9 5.37 8.18 7.85
C PRO A 9 4.60 9.21 8.67
N HIS A 10 3.31 9.39 8.39
CA HIS A 10 2.41 10.32 9.09
C HIS A 10 2.80 11.81 9.02
N THR A 11 3.53 12.19 7.97
CA THR A 11 3.88 13.58 7.65
C THR A 11 3.11 14.08 6.42
N THR A 12 3.07 15.39 6.20
CA THR A 12 2.45 15.96 4.98
C THR A 12 3.21 15.50 3.74
N GLU A 13 4.53 15.41 3.80
CA GLU A 13 5.39 14.92 2.73
C GLU A 13 5.07 13.44 2.40
N TRP A 14 4.70 12.65 3.40
CA TRP A 14 4.26 11.26 3.22
C TRP A 14 2.94 11.18 2.48
N ASP A 15 1.96 12.00 2.85
CA ASP A 15 0.68 12.07 2.17
C ASP A 15 0.85 12.51 0.71
N GLU A 16 1.70 13.51 0.45
CA GLU A 16 2.03 13.99 -0.88
C GLU A 16 2.73 12.93 -1.74
N ALA A 17 3.62 12.15 -1.13
CA ALA A 17 4.30 11.05 -1.83
C ALA A 17 3.35 9.91 -2.19
N ARG A 18 2.27 9.71 -1.44
CA ARG A 18 1.25 8.66 -1.70
C ARG A 18 0.21 9.09 -2.71
N LEU A 19 0.04 10.40 -2.91
CA LEU A 19 -1.00 10.98 -3.74
C LEU A 19 -0.92 10.44 -5.19
N GLY A 20 -2.01 9.83 -5.64
CA GLY A 20 -2.11 9.25 -6.99
C GLY A 20 -1.41 7.91 -7.16
N ARG A 21 -0.63 7.46 -6.17
CA ARG A 21 0.00 6.14 -6.20
C ARG A 21 -0.90 5.08 -5.60
N LEU A 22 -0.87 3.89 -6.19
CA LEU A 22 -1.27 2.67 -5.50
C LEU A 22 -0.35 2.46 -4.29
N THR A 23 -0.93 2.03 -3.17
CA THR A 23 -0.19 1.78 -1.94
C THR A 23 -0.22 0.30 -1.56
N SER A 24 0.84 -0.21 -0.91
CA SER A 24 0.92 -1.62 -0.48
C SER A 24 -0.31 -2.09 0.30
N SER A 25 -0.90 -1.24 1.15
CA SER A 25 -2.10 -1.58 1.94
C SER A 25 -3.33 -1.88 1.09
N GLU A 26 -3.46 -1.21 -0.05
CA GLU A 26 -4.63 -1.28 -0.92
C GLU A 26 -4.37 -2.11 -2.19
N ILE A 27 -3.15 -2.64 -2.36
CA ILE A 27 -2.74 -3.32 -3.59
C ILE A 27 -3.53 -4.61 -3.84
N HIS A 28 -4.09 -5.21 -2.79
CA HIS A 28 -4.95 -6.39 -2.89
C HIS A 28 -6.14 -6.18 -3.85
N LYS A 29 -6.61 -4.94 -4.04
CA LYS A 29 -7.73 -4.60 -4.92
C LYS A 29 -7.45 -4.93 -6.38
N ILE A 30 -6.23 -4.69 -6.87
CA ILE A 30 -5.87 -4.95 -8.28
C ILE A 30 -5.63 -6.44 -8.58
N PHE A 31 -5.45 -7.27 -7.55
CA PHE A 31 -5.33 -8.73 -7.70
C PHE A 31 -6.68 -9.44 -7.85
N VAL A 32 -7.81 -8.74 -7.65
CA VAL A 32 -9.13 -9.32 -7.80
C VAL A 32 -9.42 -9.55 -9.29
N LYS A 33 -9.56 -10.82 -9.67
CA LYS A 33 -9.83 -11.22 -11.05
C LYS A 33 -11.19 -10.68 -11.54
N PRO A 34 -11.27 -10.21 -12.80
CA PRO A 34 -12.53 -9.81 -13.40
C PRO A 34 -13.50 -10.98 -13.52
N ARG A 35 -14.80 -10.67 -13.65
CA ARG A 35 -15.84 -11.70 -13.86
C ARG A 35 -15.76 -12.25 -15.28
N SER A 36 -15.50 -11.39 -16.26
CA SER A 36 -15.30 -11.79 -17.65
C SER A 36 -13.82 -11.81 -18.02
N LYS A 37 -13.42 -12.81 -18.83
CA LYS A 37 -12.08 -12.85 -19.43
C LYS A 37 -11.83 -11.74 -20.47
N SER A 38 -12.89 -11.06 -20.91
CA SER A 38 -12.78 -9.91 -21.82
C SER A 38 -12.46 -8.59 -21.12
N GLU A 39 -12.59 -8.55 -19.79
CA GLU A 39 -12.29 -7.38 -18.98
C GLU A 39 -10.84 -7.44 -18.50
N ARG A 40 -10.19 -6.28 -18.44
CA ARG A 40 -8.80 -6.17 -17.96
C ARG A 40 -8.72 -6.22 -16.43
N PHE A 41 -9.67 -5.55 -15.76
CA PHE A 41 -9.72 -5.41 -14.31
C PHE A 41 -11.12 -5.73 -13.79
N SER A 42 -11.21 -6.15 -12.53
CA SER A 42 -12.50 -6.22 -11.85
C SER A 42 -13.05 -4.81 -11.58
N GLU A 43 -14.37 -4.69 -11.42
CA GLU A 43 -15.04 -3.42 -11.09
C GLU A 43 -14.42 -2.72 -9.86
N GLY A 44 -14.04 -3.49 -8.83
CA GLY A 44 -13.37 -2.94 -7.65
C GLY A 44 -11.95 -2.45 -7.90
N ALA A 45 -11.20 -3.13 -8.79
CA ALA A 45 -9.89 -2.67 -9.21
C ALA A 45 -9.99 -1.41 -10.06
N GLU A 46 -10.93 -1.35 -11.01
CA GLU A 46 -11.17 -0.14 -11.81
C GLU A 46 -11.56 1.06 -10.94
N THR A 47 -12.46 0.85 -9.98
CA THR A 47 -12.86 1.91 -9.02
C THR A 47 -11.63 2.48 -8.33
N TYR A 48 -10.74 1.62 -7.84
CA TYR A 48 -9.52 2.04 -7.16
C TYR A 48 -8.55 2.78 -8.10
N ILE A 49 -8.42 2.35 -9.35
CA ILE A 49 -7.60 3.06 -10.36
C ILE A 49 -8.18 4.45 -10.63
N TYR A 50 -9.51 4.58 -10.76
CA TYR A 50 -10.16 5.89 -10.93
C TYR A 50 -10.00 6.79 -9.69
N GLU A 51 -10.04 6.24 -8.47
CA GLU A 51 -9.72 7.00 -7.26
C GLU A 51 -8.30 7.59 -7.35
N LYS A 52 -7.31 6.83 -7.84
CA LYS A 52 -5.93 7.31 -8.02
C LYS A 52 -5.76 8.32 -9.14
N ILE A 53 -6.48 8.16 -10.25
CA ILE A 53 -6.56 9.19 -11.28
C ILE A 53 -7.16 10.47 -10.70
N ALA A 54 -8.24 10.38 -9.92
CA ALA A 54 -8.86 11.54 -9.28
C ALA A 54 -7.88 12.25 -8.34
N GLU A 55 -7.15 11.52 -7.49
CA GLU A 55 -6.10 12.07 -6.62
C GLU A 55 -5.03 12.84 -7.41
N HIS A 56 -4.61 12.34 -8.58
CA HIS A 56 -3.68 13.09 -9.46
C HIS A 56 -4.28 14.42 -9.95
N LEU A 57 -5.56 14.41 -10.34
CA LEU A 57 -6.24 15.57 -10.90
C LEU A 57 -6.58 16.64 -9.84
N THR A 58 -7.01 16.21 -8.66
CA THR A 58 -7.48 17.11 -7.60
C THR A 58 -6.35 17.55 -6.68
N ARG A 59 -5.27 16.77 -6.61
CA ARG A 59 -4.24 16.86 -5.56
C ARG A 59 -4.81 16.70 -4.14
N GLU A 60 -5.94 16.00 -4.02
CA GLU A 60 -6.62 15.73 -2.76
C GLU A 60 -6.76 14.22 -2.55
N CYS A 61 -6.30 13.73 -1.40
CA CYS A 61 -6.54 12.36 -0.96
C CYS A 61 -7.97 12.18 -0.44
N LYS A 62 -8.56 11.01 -0.70
CA LYS A 62 -9.82 10.61 -0.06
C LYS A 62 -9.62 10.57 1.46
N LYS A 63 -10.38 11.36 2.21
CA LYS A 63 -10.37 11.32 3.67
C LYS A 63 -10.90 9.96 4.14
N VAL A 64 -10.04 9.18 4.80
CA VAL A 64 -10.43 7.95 5.46
C VAL A 64 -11.10 8.32 6.78
N PRO A 65 -12.32 7.84 7.07
CA PRO A 65 -12.96 8.09 8.36
C PRO A 65 -12.10 7.53 9.49
N GLU A 66 -11.92 8.31 10.55
CA GLU A 66 -11.31 7.83 11.80
C GLU A 66 -12.30 6.89 12.50
N THR A 67 -12.17 5.60 12.21
CA THR A 67 -12.92 4.57 12.91
C THR A 67 -12.20 4.18 14.20
N GLU A 68 -12.94 3.68 15.19
CA GLU A 68 -12.37 3.17 16.45
C GLU A 68 -11.27 2.13 16.20
N ALA A 69 -11.44 1.28 15.18
CA ALA A 69 -10.44 0.28 14.80
C ALA A 69 -9.13 0.92 14.30
N ILE A 70 -9.20 2.01 13.52
CA ILE A 70 -8.02 2.73 13.04
C ILE A 70 -7.31 3.43 14.19
N LEU A 71 -8.06 4.14 15.03
CA LEU A 71 -7.49 4.86 16.19
C LEU A 71 -6.81 3.91 17.16
N ARG A 72 -7.43 2.75 17.45
CA ARG A 72 -6.79 1.69 18.22
C ARG A 72 -5.54 1.17 17.52
N GLY A 73 -5.61 0.92 16.22
CA GLY A 73 -4.45 0.50 15.42
C GLY A 73 -3.23 1.37 15.66
N LEU A 74 -3.41 2.69 15.54
CA LEU A 74 -2.37 3.70 15.75
C LEU A 74 -1.86 3.74 17.20
N ALA A 75 -2.75 3.63 18.18
CA ALA A 75 -2.37 3.66 19.60
C ALA A 75 -1.58 2.41 20.03
N GLU A 76 -1.90 1.26 19.46
CA GLU A 76 -1.36 -0.05 19.87
C GLU A 76 -0.11 -0.48 19.10
N GLU A 77 0.18 0.13 17.94
CA GLU A 77 1.28 -0.28 17.06
C GLU A 77 2.65 -0.28 17.76
N GLN A 78 2.93 0.75 18.56
CA GLN A 78 4.19 0.84 19.29
C GLN A 78 4.33 -0.29 20.33
N TYR A 79 3.27 -0.60 21.08
CA TYR A 79 3.29 -1.70 22.05
C TYR A 79 3.45 -3.06 21.36
N ALA A 80 2.82 -3.25 20.21
CA ALA A 80 3.01 -4.45 19.40
C ALA A 80 4.47 -4.61 18.93
N ARG A 81 5.10 -3.52 18.47
CA ARG A 81 6.52 -3.50 18.08
C ARG A 81 7.43 -3.82 19.26
N GLU A 82 7.21 -3.20 20.41
CA GLU A 82 7.98 -3.45 21.63
C GLU A 82 7.87 -4.92 22.06
N ARG A 83 6.66 -5.49 22.00
CA ARG A 83 6.44 -6.91 22.33
C ARG A 83 7.12 -7.84 21.34
N TYR A 84 7.09 -7.52 20.04
CA TYR A 84 7.82 -8.25 19.00
C TYR A 84 9.33 -8.26 19.28
N VAL A 85 9.92 -7.10 19.61
CA VAL A 85 11.36 -6.99 19.95
C VAL A 85 11.70 -7.80 21.19
N GLN A 86 10.87 -7.75 22.23
CA GLN A 86 11.07 -8.56 23.45
C GLN A 86 11.05 -10.06 23.19
N ILE A 87 10.18 -10.54 22.30
CA ILE A 87 10.01 -11.97 22.00
C ILE A 87 11.12 -12.48 21.08
N THR A 88 11.46 -11.72 20.05
CA THR A 88 12.38 -12.16 18.99
C THR A 88 13.84 -11.79 19.26
N GLY A 89 14.08 -10.75 20.06
CA GLY A 89 15.40 -10.16 20.24
C GLY A 89 15.92 -9.42 19.00
N HIS A 90 15.11 -9.27 17.95
CA HIS A 90 15.51 -8.53 16.75
C HIS A 90 15.54 -7.02 17.02
N GLU A 91 16.53 -6.34 16.45
CA GLU A 91 16.53 -4.89 16.33
C GLU A 91 15.55 -4.47 15.23
N VAL A 92 14.62 -3.58 15.56
CA VAL A 92 13.67 -2.99 14.61
C VAL A 92 13.90 -1.49 14.56
N THR A 93 14.18 -0.98 13.36
CA THR A 93 14.35 0.44 13.07
C THR A 93 13.14 0.99 12.34
N ASP A 94 12.97 2.31 12.37
CA ASP A 94 11.85 2.96 11.69
C ASP A 94 11.90 2.74 10.18
N SER A 95 10.71 2.77 9.60
CA SER A 95 10.47 2.62 8.17
C SER A 95 10.29 3.98 7.51
N CYS A 96 10.23 3.97 6.19
CA CYS A 96 9.93 5.14 5.37
C CYS A 96 8.96 4.74 4.26
N PHE A 97 8.39 5.73 3.59
CA PHE A 97 7.75 5.47 2.30
C PHE A 97 8.79 5.24 1.22
N ILE A 98 8.66 4.10 0.54
CA ILE A 98 9.47 3.72 -0.61
C ILE A 98 8.60 3.92 -1.85
N ALA A 99 8.92 4.96 -2.63
CA ALA A 99 8.35 5.15 -3.96
C ALA A 99 9.04 4.18 -4.93
N TYR A 100 8.28 3.24 -5.50
CA TYR A 100 8.84 2.31 -6.48
C TYR A 100 8.87 2.95 -7.88
N ASN A 101 7.80 3.66 -8.23
CA ASN A 101 7.68 4.47 -9.44
C ASN A 101 6.55 5.51 -9.25
N SER A 102 6.11 6.13 -10.34
CA SER A 102 4.99 7.08 -10.36
C SER A 102 3.61 6.46 -10.09
N ILE A 103 3.48 5.13 -10.20
CA ILE A 103 2.22 4.39 -10.04
C ILE A 103 2.10 3.75 -8.66
N PHE A 104 3.22 3.37 -8.03
CA PHE A 104 3.21 2.51 -6.85
C PHE A 104 4.27 2.91 -5.82
N GLY A 105 3.91 2.77 -4.55
CA GLY A 105 4.83 2.84 -3.43
C GLY A 105 4.23 2.22 -2.17
N GLY A 106 5.01 2.16 -1.09
CA GLY A 106 4.57 1.53 0.15
C GLY A 106 5.36 1.93 1.36
N THR A 107 4.77 1.66 2.52
CA THR A 107 5.40 1.82 3.84
C THR A 107 5.16 0.51 4.58
N ASN A 108 6.22 -0.06 5.13
CA ASN A 108 6.15 -1.14 6.12
C ASN A 108 6.22 -0.56 7.54
N ASP A 109 5.99 -1.37 8.56
CA ASP A 109 5.88 -0.89 9.96
C ASP A 109 7.21 -0.95 10.71
N GLY A 110 8.31 -1.37 10.07
CA GLY A 110 9.65 -1.38 10.64
C GLY A 110 10.63 -2.29 9.90
N ASN A 111 11.90 -1.92 9.91
CA ASN A 111 12.99 -2.67 9.28
C ASN A 111 13.73 -3.51 10.33
N ILE A 112 13.83 -4.83 10.09
CA ILE A 112 14.56 -5.77 10.92
C ILE A 112 16.05 -5.75 10.56
N ILE A 113 16.89 -5.47 11.55
CA ILE A 113 18.34 -5.43 11.41
C ILE A 113 18.96 -6.67 12.06
N ILE A 114 19.74 -7.43 11.29
CA ILE A 114 20.52 -8.59 11.77
C ILE A 114 21.94 -8.42 11.26
N ASP A 115 22.93 -8.57 12.15
CA ASP A 115 24.36 -8.38 11.83
C ASP A 115 24.64 -7.03 11.14
N LYS A 116 23.97 -5.95 11.60
CA LYS A 116 24.07 -4.58 11.06
C LYS A 116 23.60 -4.44 9.61
N LYS A 117 22.75 -5.34 9.12
CA LYS A 117 22.17 -5.29 7.78
C LYS A 117 20.66 -5.35 7.84
N HIS A 118 20.01 -4.61 6.94
CA HIS A 118 18.59 -4.79 6.66
C HIS A 118 18.36 -6.21 6.13
N LYS A 119 17.56 -7.00 6.85
CA LYS A 119 17.29 -8.40 6.53
C LYS A 119 15.82 -8.69 6.29
N GLY A 120 14.95 -8.12 7.12
CA GLY A 120 13.52 -8.34 7.02
C GLY A 120 12.77 -7.05 7.30
N ILE A 121 11.46 -7.12 7.19
CA ILE A 121 10.54 -6.05 7.60
C ILE A 121 9.48 -6.62 8.54
N ILE A 122 8.77 -5.76 9.25
CA ILE A 122 7.55 -6.12 9.98
C ILE A 122 6.32 -5.46 9.37
N GLU A 123 5.19 -6.16 9.50
CA GLU A 123 3.87 -5.64 9.18
C GLU A 123 2.95 -5.94 10.37
N ILE A 124 2.62 -4.90 11.12
CA ILE A 124 1.84 -4.95 12.36
C ILE A 124 0.35 -4.75 12.05
N LYS A 125 -0.48 -5.56 12.71
CA LYS A 125 -1.93 -5.41 12.75
C LYS A 125 -2.41 -5.51 14.20
N CYS A 126 -3.24 -4.55 14.60
CA CYS A 126 -3.88 -4.53 15.91
C CYS A 126 -5.42 -4.65 15.72
N PRO A 127 -5.94 -5.80 15.28
CA PRO A 127 -7.34 -5.94 14.86
C PRO A 127 -8.30 -6.04 16.05
N ASP A 128 -9.60 -6.20 15.77
CA ASP A 128 -10.55 -6.64 16.81
C ASP A 128 -10.22 -8.05 17.32
N SER A 129 -10.71 -8.40 18.52
CA SER A 129 -10.37 -9.67 19.16
C SER A 129 -10.86 -10.90 18.40
N LYS A 130 -11.96 -10.79 17.65
CA LYS A 130 -12.45 -11.91 16.84
C LYS A 130 -11.45 -12.19 15.71
N LYS A 131 -11.05 -11.16 14.97
CA LYS A 131 -10.08 -11.24 13.88
C LYS A 131 -8.70 -11.64 14.39
N PHE A 132 -8.29 -11.16 15.55
CA PHE A 132 -7.06 -11.60 16.22
C PHE A 132 -7.06 -13.11 16.47
N VAL A 133 -8.16 -13.67 17.00
CA VAL A 133 -8.27 -15.12 17.24
C VAL A 133 -8.26 -15.92 15.93
N GLU A 134 -8.92 -15.42 14.86
CA GLU A 134 -8.84 -16.03 13.52
C GLU A 134 -7.38 -16.10 13.04
N ILE A 135 -6.62 -15.01 13.19
CA ILE A 135 -5.18 -14.94 12.83
C ILE A 135 -4.33 -15.88 13.69
N CYS A 136 -4.59 -15.96 15.00
CA CYS A 136 -3.86 -16.85 15.91
C CYS A 136 -3.97 -18.33 15.53
N ALA A 137 -5.11 -18.73 14.96
CA ALA A 137 -5.34 -20.08 14.48
C ALA A 137 -4.53 -20.41 13.21
N CYS A 138 -4.10 -19.41 12.43
CA CYS A 138 -3.29 -19.61 11.23
C CYS A 138 -1.89 -20.15 11.56
N GLN A 139 -1.39 -21.01 10.69
CA GLN A 139 -0.04 -21.59 10.74
C GLN A 139 0.84 -21.14 9.57
N SER A 140 0.27 -20.45 8.57
CA SER A 140 0.98 -20.05 7.37
C SER A 140 0.49 -18.73 6.77
N ALA A 141 1.32 -18.12 5.92
CA ALA A 141 0.98 -16.94 5.13
C ALA A 141 -0.20 -17.19 4.17
N GLU A 142 -0.36 -18.44 3.68
CA GLU A 142 -1.48 -18.81 2.81
C GLU A 142 -2.82 -18.73 3.56
N GLU A 143 -2.85 -19.20 4.80
CA GLU A 143 -4.05 -19.14 5.64
C GLU A 143 -4.42 -17.70 6.02
N LEU A 144 -3.41 -16.85 6.30
CA LEU A 144 -3.64 -15.41 6.49
C LEU A 144 -4.34 -14.79 5.28
N GLY A 145 -3.87 -15.11 4.07
CA GLY A 145 -4.45 -14.62 2.82
C GLY A 145 -5.90 -15.08 2.57
N LYS A 146 -6.33 -16.17 3.20
CA LYS A 146 -7.73 -16.66 3.14
C LYS A 146 -8.65 -15.90 4.10
N ILE A 147 -8.11 -15.40 5.21
CA ILE A 147 -8.84 -14.52 6.14
C ILE A 147 -9.05 -13.16 5.51
N ASP A 148 -7.97 -12.57 5.01
CA ASP A 148 -7.97 -11.28 4.36
C ASP A 148 -6.90 -11.23 3.27
N LYS A 149 -7.31 -10.90 2.05
CA LYS A 149 -6.39 -10.78 0.91
C LYS A 149 -5.31 -9.73 1.16
N GLN A 150 -5.62 -8.69 1.95
CA GLN A 150 -4.64 -7.68 2.35
C GLN A 150 -3.45 -8.32 3.08
N TYR A 151 -3.67 -9.32 3.94
CA TYR A 151 -2.60 -9.98 4.70
C TYR A 151 -1.68 -10.84 3.84
N LYS A 152 -2.09 -11.16 2.61
CA LYS A 152 -1.20 -11.74 1.59
C LYS A 152 -0.47 -10.66 0.81
N HIS A 153 -1.21 -9.70 0.27
CA HIS A 153 -0.70 -8.82 -0.77
C HIS A 153 0.15 -7.66 -0.22
N GLN A 154 -0.21 -7.10 0.94
CA GLN A 154 0.54 -5.99 1.53
C GLN A 154 1.96 -6.41 1.95
N PRO A 155 2.18 -7.52 2.68
CA PRO A 155 3.54 -7.97 3.00
C PRO A 155 4.38 -8.28 1.76
N GLN A 156 3.80 -8.94 0.74
CA GLN A 156 4.52 -9.24 -0.50
C GLN A 156 4.95 -7.97 -1.25
N ALA A 157 4.08 -6.97 -1.29
CA ALA A 157 4.38 -5.68 -1.92
C ALA A 157 5.48 -4.92 -1.16
N ASN A 158 5.43 -4.93 0.17
CA ASN A 158 6.45 -4.31 1.01
C ASN A 158 7.80 -5.04 0.94
N ILE A 159 7.81 -6.39 0.86
CA ILE A 159 9.02 -7.19 0.58
C ILE A 159 9.63 -6.77 -0.76
N PHE A 160 8.78 -6.69 -1.79
CA PHE A 160 9.21 -6.38 -3.15
C PHE A 160 9.93 -5.03 -3.27
N ILE A 161 9.38 -3.97 -2.68
CA ILE A 161 9.95 -2.62 -2.78
C ILE A 161 11.14 -2.39 -1.85
N SER A 162 11.16 -3.05 -0.69
CA SER A 162 12.24 -2.89 0.29
C SER A 162 13.46 -3.77 0.00
N GLY A 163 13.30 -4.80 -0.84
CA GLY A 163 14.32 -5.81 -1.07
C GLY A 163 14.60 -6.70 0.14
N ALA A 164 13.69 -6.73 1.12
CA ALA A 164 13.79 -7.56 2.31
C ALA A 164 13.76 -9.07 1.98
N GLU A 165 14.45 -9.88 2.77
CA GLU A 165 14.48 -11.35 2.61
C GLU A 165 13.20 -12.01 3.15
N PHE A 166 12.49 -11.33 4.06
CA PHE A 166 11.22 -11.78 4.63
C PHE A 166 10.44 -10.60 5.25
N CYS A 167 9.16 -10.83 5.51
CA CYS A 167 8.32 -9.99 6.36
C CYS A 167 7.80 -10.82 7.54
N ASP A 168 7.96 -10.33 8.77
CA ASP A 168 7.25 -10.89 9.91
C ASP A 168 5.90 -10.17 10.03
N PHE A 169 4.81 -10.87 9.70
CA PHE A 169 3.46 -10.39 9.97
C PHE A 169 3.18 -10.56 11.47
N VAL A 170 2.87 -9.45 12.14
CA VAL A 170 2.66 -9.38 13.58
C VAL A 170 1.21 -8.98 13.83
N ALA A 171 0.46 -9.84 14.52
CA ALA A 171 -0.84 -9.47 15.05
C ALA A 171 -0.75 -9.29 16.57
N TYR A 172 -1.39 -8.23 17.10
CA TYR A 172 -1.37 -7.90 18.52
C TYR A 172 -2.76 -7.54 19.07
N ASP A 173 -3.07 -8.07 20.26
CA ASP A 173 -4.27 -7.71 21.02
C ASP A 173 -4.00 -7.75 22.53
N ASP A 174 -3.86 -6.56 23.13
CA ASP A 174 -3.65 -6.32 24.56
C ASP A 174 -4.82 -6.80 25.44
N ARG A 175 -6.03 -6.96 24.88
CA ARG A 175 -7.23 -7.43 25.59
C ARG A 175 -7.16 -8.93 25.91
N VAL A 176 -6.26 -9.67 25.27
CA VAL A 176 -6.03 -11.09 25.55
C VAL A 176 -5.40 -11.24 26.94
N ARG A 177 -6.09 -11.95 27.84
CA ARG A 177 -5.70 -12.04 29.26
C ARG A 177 -4.44 -12.87 29.53
N ILE A 178 -4.01 -13.69 28.58
CA ILE A 178 -2.81 -14.52 28.67
C ILE A 178 -1.69 -13.77 27.90
N PRO A 179 -0.72 -13.15 28.58
CA PRO A 179 0.28 -12.28 27.94
C PRO A 179 1.13 -12.95 26.86
N GLU A 180 1.30 -14.27 26.94
CA GLU A 180 2.03 -15.09 25.96
C GLU A 180 1.23 -15.27 24.66
N LEU A 181 -0.09 -15.05 24.69
CA LEU A 181 -1.00 -15.18 23.55
C LEU A 181 -1.45 -13.84 22.98
N GLN A 182 -0.96 -12.72 23.52
CA GLN A 182 -1.28 -11.38 23.02
C GLN A 182 -0.66 -11.07 21.66
N LEU A 183 0.34 -11.85 21.23
CA LEU A 183 1.08 -11.59 20.00
C LEU A 183 1.22 -12.86 19.16
N LYS A 184 0.91 -12.74 17.86
CA LYS A 184 1.13 -13.79 16.86
C LYS A 184 2.11 -13.29 15.81
N ILE A 185 3.13 -14.09 15.51
CA ILE A 185 4.08 -13.84 14.43
C ILE A 185 3.94 -14.91 13.37
N ILE A 186 3.82 -14.51 12.11
CA ILE A 186 3.90 -15.41 10.95
C ILE A 186 4.90 -14.82 9.97
N ARG A 187 5.99 -15.56 9.72
CA ARG A 187 7.01 -15.16 8.74
C ARG A 187 6.52 -15.43 7.31
N ILE A 188 6.67 -14.43 6.46
CA ILE A 188 6.30 -14.43 5.05
C ILE A 188 7.56 -14.24 4.22
N TYR A 189 7.81 -15.16 3.28
CA TYR A 189 8.92 -15.08 2.34
C TYR A 189 8.45 -14.53 0.99
N PRO A 190 9.37 -13.96 0.17
CA PRO A 190 9.05 -13.49 -1.17
C PRO A 190 8.41 -14.59 -2.02
N ASP A 191 7.28 -14.27 -2.66
CA ASP A 191 6.60 -15.12 -3.63
C ASP A 191 6.91 -14.63 -5.05
N MET A 192 7.73 -15.38 -5.78
CA MET A 192 8.21 -14.99 -7.12
C MET A 192 7.09 -14.99 -8.17
N GLU A 193 6.09 -15.86 -8.05
CA GLU A 193 4.94 -15.87 -8.95
C GLU A 193 4.06 -14.65 -8.66
N TRP A 194 3.87 -14.32 -7.39
CA TRP A 194 3.19 -13.07 -7.01
C TRP A 194 3.91 -11.84 -7.57
N GLN A 195 5.24 -11.76 -7.47
CA GLN A 195 6.00 -10.63 -8.00
C GLN A 195 5.91 -10.50 -9.53
N LYS A 196 5.86 -11.62 -10.24
CA LYS A 196 5.66 -11.64 -11.69
C LYS A 196 4.28 -11.13 -12.07
N GLU A 197 3.23 -11.61 -11.38
CA GLU A 197 1.87 -11.12 -11.55
C GLU A 197 1.76 -9.64 -11.21
N PHE A 198 2.37 -9.22 -10.10
CA PHE A 198 2.41 -7.83 -9.64
C PHE A 198 2.97 -6.89 -10.71
N LYS A 199 4.13 -7.22 -11.30
CA LYS A 199 4.74 -6.40 -12.36
C LYS A 199 3.84 -6.27 -13.58
N SER A 200 3.16 -7.35 -13.98
CA SER A 200 2.19 -7.32 -15.07
C SER A 200 1.03 -6.37 -14.73
N LEU A 201 0.43 -6.53 -13.55
CA LEU A 201 -0.71 -5.73 -13.11
C LEU A 201 -0.36 -4.25 -12.98
N ILE A 202 0.84 -3.90 -12.48
CA ILE A 202 1.29 -2.50 -12.41
C ILE A 202 1.46 -1.90 -13.80
N GLY A 203 2.05 -2.63 -14.74
CA GLY A 203 2.10 -2.20 -16.14
C GLY A 203 0.71 -1.99 -16.71
N ASP A 204 -0.23 -2.89 -16.37
CA ASP A 204 -1.60 -2.79 -16.82
C ASP A 204 -2.35 -1.57 -16.27
N VAL A 205 -2.10 -1.25 -15.00
CA VAL A 205 -2.64 -0.05 -14.36
C VAL A 205 -2.07 1.20 -15.02
N ALA A 206 -0.76 1.24 -15.28
CA ALA A 206 -0.10 2.39 -15.90
C ALA A 206 -0.70 2.71 -17.27
N GLU A 207 -0.90 1.69 -18.12
CA GLU A 207 -1.53 1.86 -19.42
C GLU A 207 -2.98 2.37 -19.28
N MET A 208 -3.78 1.78 -18.38
CA MET A 208 -5.15 2.25 -18.15
C MET A 208 -5.18 3.71 -17.65
N MET A 209 -4.31 4.08 -16.71
CA MET A 209 -4.22 5.46 -16.22
C MET A 209 -3.86 6.43 -17.35
N ASN A 210 -2.89 6.07 -18.18
CA ASN A 210 -2.47 6.86 -19.34
C ASN A 210 -3.59 7.01 -20.38
N GLU A 211 -4.31 5.94 -20.71
CA GLU A 211 -5.47 5.98 -21.62
C GLU A 211 -6.55 6.95 -21.12
N LYS A 212 -6.91 6.86 -19.83
CA LYS A 212 -7.96 7.70 -19.25
C LYS A 212 -7.54 9.16 -19.15
N LEU A 213 -6.31 9.44 -18.71
CA LEU A 213 -5.79 10.81 -18.66
C LEU A 213 -5.70 11.42 -20.07
N THR A 214 -5.26 10.65 -21.05
CA THR A 214 -5.22 11.09 -22.46
C THR A 214 -6.62 11.40 -22.99
N ALA A 215 -7.62 10.55 -22.71
CA ALA A 215 -9.00 10.79 -23.10
C ALA A 215 -9.59 12.05 -22.44
N ILE A 216 -9.26 12.30 -21.17
CA ILE A 216 -9.65 13.52 -20.45
C ILE A 216 -9.05 14.76 -21.13
N LEU A 217 -7.75 14.74 -21.44
CA LEU A 217 -7.07 15.87 -22.09
C LEU A 217 -7.56 16.14 -23.52
N ASN A 218 -7.96 15.09 -24.24
CA ASN A 218 -8.46 15.20 -25.62
C ASN A 218 -9.98 15.44 -25.70
N THR A 219 -10.66 15.63 -24.57
CA THR A 219 -12.10 15.94 -24.58
C THR A 219 -12.33 17.28 -25.29
N PRO A 220 -13.15 17.34 -26.36
CA PRO A 220 -13.36 18.57 -27.13
C PRO A 220 -13.75 19.75 -26.24
N GLU A 221 -13.24 20.94 -26.55
CA GLU A 221 -13.42 22.19 -25.79
C GLU A 221 -14.88 22.49 -25.39
N ASN A 222 -15.87 21.90 -26.04
CA ASN A 222 -17.29 22.10 -25.78
C ASN A 222 -17.74 21.77 -24.33
N ASN A 223 -16.98 20.96 -23.57
CA ASN A 223 -17.23 20.75 -22.13
C ASN A 223 -16.35 21.62 -21.21
N LEU A 224 -15.23 22.17 -21.71
CA LEU A 224 -14.31 23.06 -20.99
C LEU A 224 -14.62 24.55 -21.24
N GLN A 225 -15.56 24.84 -22.14
CA GLN A 225 -16.06 26.19 -22.45
C GLN A 225 -17.01 26.79 -21.39
N PHE A 226 -17.09 26.23 -20.17
CA PHE A 226 -17.61 26.99 -19.04
C PHE A 226 -16.54 27.95 -18.50
N LYS A 227 -16.52 29.12 -19.16
CA LYS A 227 -15.71 30.31 -18.89
C LYS A 227 -14.22 30.16 -19.18
N ALA A 228 -13.87 30.57 -20.40
CA ALA A 228 -12.64 31.27 -20.71
C ALA A 228 -12.51 32.54 -19.83
N SER A 229 -12.21 32.31 -18.55
CA SER A 229 -11.63 33.25 -17.60
C SER A 229 -10.90 32.40 -16.57
N LYS A 230 -9.60 32.19 -16.83
CA LYS A 230 -8.61 31.52 -15.97
C LYS A 230 -8.76 29.99 -15.81
N ILE A 231 -8.39 29.23 -16.85
CA ILE A 231 -7.67 27.98 -16.58
C ILE A 231 -6.21 28.40 -16.37
N ASP A 232 -5.72 28.18 -15.16
CA ASP A 232 -4.33 28.44 -14.79
C ASP A 232 -3.45 27.41 -15.52
N ASN A 233 -2.57 27.87 -16.41
CA ASN A 233 -1.70 27.00 -17.21
C ASN A 233 -0.81 26.09 -16.33
N SER A 234 -0.56 26.47 -15.08
CA SER A 234 0.15 25.60 -14.11
C SER A 234 -0.61 24.30 -13.78
N LYS A 235 -1.95 24.28 -13.91
CA LYS A 235 -2.78 23.08 -13.70
C LYS A 235 -2.72 22.10 -14.87
N LEU A 236 -2.51 22.60 -16.09
CA LEU A 236 -2.26 21.77 -17.27
C LEU A 236 -0.84 21.21 -17.23
N GLU A 237 0.14 21.99 -16.75
CA GLU A 237 1.52 21.52 -16.54
C GLU A 237 1.59 20.33 -15.58
N GLY A 238 0.81 20.31 -14.47
CA GLY A 238 0.79 19.16 -13.55
C GLY A 238 0.25 17.87 -14.18
N LEU A 239 -0.73 17.99 -15.09
CA LEU A 239 -1.29 16.89 -15.86
C LEU A 239 -0.28 16.33 -16.89
N THR A 240 0.39 17.23 -17.63
CA THR A 240 1.46 16.86 -18.56
C THR A 240 2.66 16.26 -17.83
N GLN A 241 3.02 16.78 -16.66
CA GLN A 241 4.09 16.23 -15.82
C GLN A 241 3.74 14.83 -15.30
N THR A 242 2.49 14.61 -14.87
CA THR A 242 1.99 13.29 -14.49
C THR A 242 2.09 12.32 -15.66
N LEU A 243 1.61 12.68 -16.86
CA LEU A 243 1.72 11.84 -18.06
C LEU A 243 3.16 11.49 -18.44
N ASN A 244 4.08 12.46 -18.33
CA ASN A 244 5.50 12.22 -18.57
C ASN A 244 6.10 11.27 -17.52
N GLN A 245 5.67 11.34 -16.26
CA GLN A 245 6.08 10.41 -15.20
C GLN A 245 5.48 9.00 -15.35
N LEU A 246 4.29 8.87 -15.96
CA LEU A 246 3.67 7.57 -16.22
C LEU A 246 4.23 6.87 -17.46
N SER A 247 4.83 7.62 -18.39
CA SER A 247 5.35 7.13 -19.67
C SER A 247 6.85 6.77 -19.64
N ALA A 248 7.53 7.06 -18.52
CA ALA A 248 8.95 6.79 -18.28
C ALA A 248 9.14 5.49 -17.48
#